data_AF-A0A2E6FC00-F1
#
_entry.id   AF-A0A2E6FC00-F1
#
_cell.length_a   1.000
_cell.length_b   1.000
_cell.length_c   1.000
_cell.angle_alpha   90.00
_cell.angle_beta   90.00
_cell.angle_gamma   90.00
#
_symmetry.space_group_name_H-M   'P 1'
#
loop_
_entity.id
_entity.type
_entity.pdbx_description
1 polymer ?
#
loop_
_entity_poly.entity_id
_entity_poly.type
_entity_poly.pdbx_seq_one_letter_code
_entity_poly.pdbx_strand_id
1 'polypeptide(L)' 'RSTGQDFDPPVDLVEATTAFFSGFITDDSRAGGMFGPEVEVPDDASALDRLLGLSGRTP' A
#
# COMPACT_ATOMS: atom_id res chain seq x y z
N ARG A 1 8.10 4.38 7.10
CA ARG A 1 8.85 5.32 6.20
C ARG A 1 10.30 4.89 5.94
N SER A 2 10.79 4.92 4.69
CA SER A 2 12.12 4.35 4.33
C SER A 2 13.32 5.31 4.38
N THR A 3 13.13 6.61 4.13
CA THR A 3 14.23 7.60 4.04
C THR A 3 14.20 8.63 5.16
N GLY A 4 13.25 8.53 6.09
CA GLY A 4 13.01 9.52 7.13
C GLY A 4 12.41 10.85 6.65
N GLN A 5 12.16 11.01 5.34
CA GLN A 5 11.55 12.21 4.78
C GLN A 5 10.03 12.18 4.94
N ASP A 6 9.43 13.35 5.15
CA ASP A 6 8.00 13.53 4.99
C ASP A 6 7.61 13.34 3.53
N PHE A 7 6.59 12.53 3.30
CA PHE A 7 6.00 12.31 2.00
C PHE A 7 4.49 12.43 2.13
N ASP A 8 3.94 13.48 1.53
CA ASP A 8 2.52 13.80 1.53
C ASP A 8 2.04 13.93 0.07
N PRO A 9 1.80 12.80 -0.61
CA PRO A 9 1.37 12.80 -2.01
C PRO A 9 -0.07 13.32 -2.12
N PRO A 10 -0.43 13.90 -3.28
CA PRO A 10 -1.83 14.21 -3.59
C PRO A 10 -2.75 13.00 -3.43
N VAL A 11 -3.94 13.22 -2.88
CA VAL A 11 -4.90 12.13 -2.59
C VAL A 11 -5.30 11.36 -3.85
N ASP A 12 -5.51 12.05 -4.96
CA ASP A 12 -5.85 11.46 -6.26
C ASP A 12 -4.78 10.51 -6.78
N LEU A 13 -3.50 10.83 -6.53
CA LEU A 13 -2.38 9.94 -6.86
C LEU A 13 -2.44 8.65 -6.03
N VAL A 14 -2.74 8.76 -4.74
CA VAL A 14 -2.85 7.59 -3.84
C VAL A 14 -4.04 6.71 -4.24
N GLU A 15 -5.18 7.31 -4.55
CA GLU A 15 -6.38 6.60 -5.01
C GLU A 15 -6.14 5.87 -6.34
N ALA A 16 -5.56 6.55 -7.34
CA ALA A 16 -5.24 5.95 -8.63
C ALA A 16 -4.26 4.78 -8.47
N THR A 17 -3.25 4.95 -7.62
CA THR A 17 -2.27 3.90 -7.31
C THR A 17 -2.92 2.72 -6.59
N THR A 18 -3.84 2.99 -5.65
CA THR A 18 -4.59 1.96 -4.93
C THR A 18 -5.45 1.15 -5.89
N ALA A 19 -6.22 1.81 -6.77
CA ALA A 19 -7.03 1.13 -7.78
C ALA A 19 -6.19 0.24 -8.71
N PHE A 20 -4.99 0.71 -9.10
CA PHE A 20 -4.04 -0.10 -9.87
C PHE A 20 -3.58 -1.34 -9.10
N PHE A 21 -3.11 -1.18 -7.85
CA PHE A 21 -2.59 -2.29 -7.06
C PHE A 21 -3.68 -3.28 -6.63
N SER A 22 -4.91 -2.84 -6.37
CA SER A 22 -6.02 -3.75 -6.03
C SER A 22 -6.34 -4.76 -7.15
N GLY A 23 -6.06 -4.42 -8.41
CA GLY A 23 -6.18 -5.36 -9.54
C GLY A 23 -4.91 -6.14 -9.86
N PHE A 24 -3.76 -5.73 -9.29
CA PHE A 24 -2.44 -6.30 -9.59
C PHE A 24 -1.93 -7.25 -8.52
N ILE A 25 -2.28 -6.99 -7.26
CA ILE A 25 -1.86 -7.81 -6.12
C ILE A 25 -2.80 -9.02 -6.02
N THR A 26 -2.29 -10.17 -6.42
CA THR A 26 -2.94 -11.47 -6.35
C THR A 26 -2.20 -12.40 -5.39
N ASP A 27 -2.81 -13.53 -5.03
CA ASP A 27 -2.13 -14.56 -4.23
C ASP A 27 -0.83 -15.06 -4.90
N ASP A 28 -0.82 -15.21 -6.22
CA ASP A 28 0.37 -15.58 -6.98
C ASP A 28 1.47 -14.50 -6.88
N SER A 29 1.10 -13.21 -6.90
CA SER A 29 2.05 -12.11 -6.73
C SER A 29 2.69 -12.11 -5.34
N ARG A 30 1.93 -12.49 -4.30
CA ARG A 30 2.42 -12.65 -2.93
C ARG A 30 3.28 -13.91 -2.79
N ALA A 31 2.85 -15.05 -3.36
CA ALA A 31 3.60 -16.30 -3.38
C ALA A 31 4.95 -16.17 -4.12
N GLY A 32 4.98 -15.36 -5.18
CA GLY A 32 6.20 -15.01 -5.92
C GLY A 32 7.13 -14.02 -5.20
N GLY A 33 6.76 -13.53 -4.02
CA GLY A 33 7.56 -12.60 -3.21
C GLY A 33 7.60 -11.16 -3.74
N MET A 34 6.72 -10.81 -4.69
CA MET A 34 6.64 -9.45 -5.24
C MET A 34 6.03 -8.47 -4.23
N PHE A 35 5.11 -8.97 -3.40
CA PHE A 35 4.49 -8.25 -2.29
C PHE A 35 4.58 -9.08 -1.01
N GLY A 36 4.70 -8.41 0.14
CA GLY A 36 4.59 -9.06 1.45
C GLY A 36 3.15 -9.51 1.74
N PRO A 37 2.88 -10.18 2.86
CA PRO A 37 1.52 -10.38 3.35
C PRO A 37 0.83 -9.03 3.57
N GLU A 38 -0.48 -8.96 3.33
CA GLU A 38 -1.24 -7.75 3.64
C GLU A 38 -1.13 -7.40 5.13
N VAL A 39 -0.89 -6.13 5.42
CA VAL A 39 -0.85 -5.61 6.79
C VAL A 39 -2.17 -4.91 7.06
N GLU A 40 -2.87 -5.36 8.10
CA GLU A 40 -4.10 -4.71 8.56
C GLU A 40 -3.78 -3.31 9.11
N VAL A 41 -4.57 -2.33 8.69
CA VAL A 41 -4.42 -0.92 9.09
C VAL A 41 -5.78 -0.44 9.57
N PRO A 42 -5.84 0.42 10.60
CA PRO A 42 -7.09 0.98 11.08
C PRO A 42 -7.91 1.65 9.96
N ASP A 43 -9.24 1.61 10.07
CA ASP A 43 -10.13 2.21 9.07
C ASP A 43 -9.98 3.74 8.95
N ASP A 44 -9.51 4.39 10.02
CA ASP A 44 -9.20 5.82 10.08
C ASP A 44 -7.76 6.17 9.66
N ALA A 45 -6.96 5.17 9.26
CA ALA A 45 -5.64 5.39 8.73
C ALA A 45 -5.67 6.17 7.41
N SER A 46 -4.58 6.87 7.10
CA SER A 46 -4.49 7.63 5.86
C SER A 46 -4.58 6.71 4.63
N ALA A 47 -5.01 7.27 3.50
CA ALA A 47 -5.07 6.50 2.24
C ALA A 47 -3.69 5.91 1.87
N LEU A 48 -2.61 6.63 2.19
CA LEU A 48 -1.24 6.18 1.95
C LEU A 48 -0.89 4.98 2.84
N ASP A 49 -1.25 5.02 4.12
CA ASP A 49 -0.98 3.92 5.05
C ASP A 49 -1.74 2.65 4.65
N ARG A 50 -2.98 2.81 4.19
CA ARG A 50 -3.79 1.71 3.65
C ARG A 50 -3.19 1.10 2.38
N LEU A 51 -2.70 1.94 1.47
CA LEU A 51 -1.97 1.47 0.28
C LEU A 51 -0.68 0.72 0.65
N LEU A 52 0.08 1.21 1.62
CA LEU A 52 1.27 0.54 2.12
C LEU A 52 0.89 -0.82 2.73
N GLY A 53 -0.16 -0.88 3.56
CA GLY A 53 -0.67 -2.12 4.13
C GLY A 53 -1.08 -3.15 3.08
N LEU A 54 -1.83 -2.72 2.05
CA LEU A 54 -2.21 -3.53 0.89
C LEU A 54 -0.97 -4.16 0.21
N SER A 55 0.08 -3.36 0.02
CA SER A 55 1.37 -3.80 -0.57
C SER A 55 2.24 -4.67 0.35
N GLY A 56 1.78 -4.90 1.58
CA GLY A 56 2.47 -5.67 2.61
C GLY A 56 3.62 -4.93 3.28
N ARG A 57 3.48 -3.61 3.41
CA ARG A 57 4.44 -2.72 4.08
C ARG A 57 3.84 -2.18 5.37
N THR A 58 4.70 -1.99 6.36
CA THR A 58 4.35 -1.30 7.60
C THR A 58 4.58 0.21 7.42
N PRO A 59 3.54 1.05 7.60
CA PRO A 59 3.64 2.51 7.54
C PRO A 59 4.71 3.10 8.48
#